data_AF-F7FHJ7-F1
#
_entry.id   AF-F7FHJ7-F1
#
_cell.length_a   1.000
_cell.length_b   1.000
_cell.length_c   1.000
_cell.angle_alpha   90.00
_cell.angle_beta   90.00
_cell.angle_gamma   90.00
#
_symmetry.space_group_name_H-M   'P 1'
#
loop_
_entity.id
_entity.type
_entity.pdbx_description
1 polymer ?
#
loop_
_entity_poly.entity_id
_entity_poly.type
_entity_poly.pdbx_seq_one_letter_code
_entity_poly.pdbx_strand_id
1 'polypeptide(L)'
;MDMEAGNGSGAMSWKNQCSGQGFPVTPAGSCEGFEGCERKKGQRWGSLEHWGQTMDGEVLLPALYEEEEEEEEEEKEPEPEPDNVKPLQVSKLRGLSLTETELEELRAQVLQLVAELEETRELAGQHEDDSLELQGLLEDERLASAQQAETFTKQIQKLQGELRSLREEISILEQEKETELKDIEQELQMAQDEIHTLRQAAEDAAVEHEGDIANLQEDLCRMRTELSGMERIHEEYQMEISSLRSEIKMKTDPSSSGSTVFSDVSMLQEELQQLRDRCSLLTEEYQALQMSNSSLCEQLEEMESQRYRKDEQKETCSSFSQSCVDEDEESESLRQQLQCAEDQIQEMESKCNVLYTELQDLQKVHHASEGEQKRLQKDLKFFQEELQRLKNCQDAIVKKQPPPDPDPPLFSLPRVGLVVILALLWCWWAETSS
;
A
#
# COMPACT_ATOMS: atom_id res chain seq x y z
N MET A 1 9.24 54.25 11.42
CA MET A 1 8.05 53.44 11.70
C MET A 1 7.02 53.56 10.56
N ASP A 2 7.51 53.69 9.33
CA ASP A 2 7.43 52.62 8.33
C ASP A 2 6.01 52.23 7.88
N MET A 3 5.47 53.07 6.99
CA MET A 3 4.69 52.57 5.86
C MET A 3 5.68 52.30 4.72
N GLU A 4 5.66 51.12 4.12
CA GLU A 4 6.35 50.88 2.84
C GLU A 4 5.39 50.18 1.88
N ALA A 5 5.36 50.63 0.63
CA ALA A 5 4.44 50.16 -0.38
C ALA A 5 5.03 48.98 -1.16
N GLY A 6 4.19 48.04 -1.58
CA GLY A 6 4.61 46.97 -2.49
C GLY A 6 4.98 47.54 -3.86
N ASN A 7 5.98 46.92 -4.51
CA ASN A 7 6.23 47.13 -5.92
C ASN A 7 6.62 45.79 -6.58
N GLY A 8 5.73 45.26 -7.42
CA GLY A 8 5.92 43.96 -8.07
C GLY A 8 6.55 44.10 -9.46
N SER A 9 7.57 43.31 -9.76
CA SER A 9 8.08 43.10 -11.12
C SER A 9 8.83 41.78 -11.20
N GLY A 10 8.18 40.75 -11.76
CA GLY A 10 8.67 39.37 -11.77
C GLY A 10 8.14 38.56 -12.95
N ALA A 11 8.16 39.15 -14.15
CA ALA A 11 7.64 38.52 -15.37
C ALA A 11 8.55 37.38 -15.87
N MET A 12 8.35 36.17 -15.33
CA MET A 12 9.04 34.97 -15.81
C MET A 12 8.45 34.48 -17.14
N SER A 13 9.15 34.80 -18.24
CA SER A 13 8.79 34.37 -19.59
C SER A 13 8.97 32.87 -19.77
N TRP A 14 7.88 32.12 -19.77
CA TRP A 14 7.86 30.70 -20.14
C TRP A 14 8.05 30.54 -21.66
N LYS A 15 9.30 30.40 -22.11
CA LYS A 15 9.60 30.02 -23.48
C LYS A 15 9.46 28.50 -23.67
N ASN A 16 8.50 28.09 -24.49
CA ASN A 16 8.52 26.75 -25.08
C ASN A 16 9.81 26.55 -25.87
N GLN A 17 10.55 25.49 -25.56
CA GLN A 17 11.74 25.06 -26.30
C GLN A 17 11.62 23.56 -26.58
N CYS A 18 10.85 23.21 -27.61
CA CYS A 18 10.76 21.83 -28.09
C CYS A 18 12.10 21.40 -28.70
N SER A 19 12.86 20.59 -27.95
CA SER A 19 14.05 19.87 -28.42
C SER A 19 13.94 18.43 -27.91
N GLY A 20 13.63 17.49 -28.79
CA GLY A 20 13.34 16.12 -28.40
C GLY A 20 14.60 15.28 -28.12
N GLN A 21 14.58 14.51 -27.03
CA GLN A 21 15.27 13.22 -26.91
C GLN A 21 14.26 12.21 -26.36
N GLY A 22 14.26 10.99 -26.92
CA GLY A 22 13.22 10.00 -26.66
C GLY A 22 13.46 9.21 -25.37
N PHE A 23 12.41 9.04 -24.58
CA PHE A 23 12.35 7.98 -23.57
C PHE A 23 11.97 6.65 -24.25
N PRO A 24 12.68 5.54 -23.98
CA PRO A 24 12.22 4.22 -24.39
C PRO A 24 11.03 3.81 -23.52
N VAL A 25 9.85 3.66 -24.13
CA VAL A 25 8.71 2.98 -23.50
C VAL A 25 9.00 1.48 -23.51
N THR A 26 8.91 0.83 -22.36
CA THR A 26 9.03 -0.64 -22.26
C THR A 26 7.66 -1.29 -22.47
N PRO A 27 7.42 -2.02 -23.57
CA PRO A 27 6.21 -2.82 -23.72
C PRO A 27 6.33 -4.13 -22.93
N ALA A 28 5.23 -4.61 -22.36
CA ALA A 28 5.14 -5.95 -21.80
C ALA A 28 4.77 -6.97 -22.87
N GLY A 29 5.31 -8.19 -22.74
CA GLY A 29 4.73 -9.41 -23.33
C GLY A 29 5.06 -9.71 -24.81
N SER A 30 6.00 -10.64 -25.01
CA SER A 30 5.65 -11.86 -25.77
C SER A 30 6.60 -12.99 -25.37
N CYS A 31 6.08 -14.20 -25.21
CA CYS A 31 6.86 -15.41 -24.98
C CYS A 31 6.87 -16.25 -26.27
N GLU A 32 8.04 -16.36 -26.90
CA GLU A 32 8.38 -17.45 -27.83
C GLU A 32 9.86 -17.80 -27.60
N GLY A 33 10.24 -19.08 -27.77
CA GLY A 33 11.52 -19.62 -27.30
C GLY A 33 12.26 -20.48 -28.33
N PHE A 34 13.37 -21.10 -27.90
CA PHE A 34 14.31 -21.93 -28.69
C PHE A 34 15.02 -21.14 -29.82
N GLU A 35 16.35 -21.04 -29.92
CA GLU A 35 17.44 -22.00 -29.65
C GLU A 35 18.75 -21.27 -29.27
N GLY A 36 19.71 -21.97 -28.65
CA GLY A 36 21.02 -21.38 -28.30
C GLY A 36 21.89 -22.26 -27.40
N CYS A 37 22.49 -23.32 -27.96
CA CYS A 37 23.23 -24.32 -27.18
C CYS A 37 24.74 -24.02 -27.06
N GLU A 38 25.19 -23.56 -25.88
CA GLU A 38 26.60 -23.65 -25.46
C GLU A 38 26.75 -24.52 -24.21
N ARG A 39 27.59 -25.55 -24.30
CA ARG A 39 27.73 -26.59 -23.27
C ARG A 39 28.80 -26.24 -22.24
N LYS A 40 28.41 -25.85 -21.02
CA LYS A 40 29.26 -26.01 -19.82
C LYS A 40 28.82 -27.25 -19.04
N LYS A 41 29.79 -28.13 -18.73
CA LYS A 41 29.55 -29.43 -18.09
C LYS A 41 29.26 -29.28 -16.59
N GLY A 42 28.04 -28.91 -16.24
CA GLY A 42 27.50 -29.25 -14.92
C GLY A 42 27.30 -30.76 -14.85
N GLN A 43 28.00 -31.45 -13.96
CA GLN A 43 27.73 -32.87 -13.69
C GLN A 43 26.41 -32.96 -12.90
N ARG A 44 25.33 -33.23 -13.62
CA ARG A 44 24.00 -33.45 -13.05
C ARG A 44 24.01 -34.79 -12.30
N TRP A 45 24.05 -34.74 -10.97
CA TRP A 45 23.80 -35.89 -10.12
C TRP A 45 22.38 -36.41 -10.40
N GLY A 46 22.29 -37.52 -11.13
CA GLY A 46 21.04 -38.16 -11.49
C GLY A 46 20.96 -39.55 -10.88
N SER A 47 19.82 -39.87 -10.28
CA SER A 47 19.48 -41.20 -9.74
C SER A 47 20.38 -41.71 -8.60
N LEU A 48 20.24 -41.10 -7.42
CA LEU A 48 20.49 -41.80 -6.14
C LEU A 48 19.19 -42.38 -5.53
N GLU A 49 18.07 -42.32 -6.26
CA GLU A 49 16.72 -42.70 -5.83
C GLU A 49 16.45 -44.22 -5.82
N HIS A 50 17.48 -45.07 -5.91
CA HIS A 50 17.32 -46.53 -6.05
C HIS A 50 18.10 -47.38 -5.03
N TRP A 51 18.63 -46.78 -3.98
CA TRP A 51 19.34 -47.48 -2.89
C TRP A 51 18.59 -47.49 -1.54
N GLY A 52 17.34 -47.01 -1.53
CA GLY A 52 16.50 -46.93 -0.33
C GLY A 52 15.60 -48.15 -0.04
N GLN A 53 15.65 -49.22 -0.83
CA GLN A 53 14.69 -50.35 -0.75
C GLN A 53 15.33 -51.75 -0.85
N THR A 54 16.53 -51.95 -0.28
CA THR A 54 17.15 -53.28 -0.09
C THR A 54 18.08 -53.33 1.14
N MET A 55 17.64 -52.79 2.28
CA MET A 55 18.32 -52.96 3.59
C MET A 55 17.31 -53.23 4.74
N ASP A 56 16.19 -53.88 4.42
CA ASP A 56 15.27 -54.39 5.44
C ASP A 56 15.85 -55.66 6.09
N GLY A 57 16.40 -55.50 7.29
CA GLY A 57 16.29 -56.51 8.34
C GLY A 57 17.11 -57.80 8.22
N GLU A 58 18.03 -57.94 7.26
CA GLU A 58 19.10 -58.93 7.41
C GLU A 58 20.06 -58.45 8.50
N VAL A 59 19.74 -58.85 9.74
CA VAL A 59 20.71 -58.98 10.82
C VAL A 59 21.73 -60.00 10.32
N LEU A 60 22.79 -59.50 9.68
CA LEU A 60 24.08 -60.15 9.74
C LEU A 60 24.40 -60.30 11.23
N LEU A 61 24.11 -61.49 11.76
CA LEU A 61 24.79 -61.97 12.94
C LEU A 61 26.28 -61.69 12.70
N PRO A 62 27.05 -61.24 13.71
CA PRO A 62 28.50 -61.34 13.62
C PRO A 62 28.76 -62.75 13.14
N ALA A 63 29.49 -62.89 12.02
CA ALA A 63 29.85 -64.22 11.55
C ALA A 63 30.50 -64.89 12.75
N LEU A 64 29.79 -65.86 13.34
CA LEU A 64 30.46 -66.89 14.07
C LEU A 64 31.50 -67.35 13.07
N TYR A 65 32.75 -67.40 13.51
CA TYR A 65 33.60 -68.38 12.89
C TYR A 65 32.78 -69.67 13.01
N GLU A 66 32.38 -70.19 11.86
CA GLU A 66 32.34 -71.63 11.75
C GLU A 66 33.76 -72.00 12.15
N GLU A 67 33.89 -72.34 13.43
CA GLU A 67 34.77 -73.40 13.88
C GLU A 67 34.39 -74.55 12.95
N GLU A 68 35.05 -74.57 11.78
CA GLU A 68 35.46 -75.78 11.14
C GLU A 68 36.24 -76.52 12.23
N GLU A 69 35.46 -77.23 13.06
CA GLU A 69 35.74 -78.61 13.41
C GLU A 69 36.02 -79.34 12.08
N GLU A 70 37.20 -79.05 11.49
CA GLU A 70 38.00 -80.12 10.93
C GLU A 70 38.11 -81.12 12.08
N GLU A 71 37.22 -82.13 12.03
CA GLU A 71 37.38 -83.33 12.82
C GLU A 71 38.80 -83.81 12.51
N GLU A 72 39.74 -83.58 13.44
CA GLU A 72 41.00 -84.32 13.43
C GLU A 72 40.58 -85.79 13.51
N GLU A 73 40.57 -86.48 12.36
CA GLU A 73 40.45 -87.92 12.34
C GLU A 73 41.58 -88.43 13.21
N GLU A 74 41.25 -88.91 14.42
CA GLU A 74 42.16 -89.67 15.26
C GLU A 74 42.58 -90.91 14.45
N GLU A 75 43.62 -90.77 13.62
CA GLU A 75 44.44 -91.88 13.16
C GLU A 75 45.04 -92.51 14.41
N LYS A 76 44.24 -93.38 15.03
CA LYS A 76 44.65 -94.26 16.10
C LYS A 76 45.71 -95.18 15.56
N GLU A 77 46.97 -94.76 15.72
CA GLU A 77 48.08 -95.70 15.76
C GLU A 77 47.65 -96.86 16.66
N PRO A 78 47.69 -98.10 16.16
CA PRO A 78 47.17 -99.22 16.92
C PRO A 78 48.02 -99.41 18.16
N GLU A 79 47.40 -99.29 19.35
CA GLU A 79 47.99 -99.82 20.58
C GLU A 79 48.47 -101.25 20.28
N PRO A 80 49.75 -101.58 20.53
CA PRO A 80 50.20 -102.95 20.38
C PRO A 80 49.55 -103.79 21.48
N GLU A 81 48.46 -104.50 21.12
CA GLU A 81 47.83 -105.47 22.00
C GLU A 81 48.91 -106.38 22.60
N PRO A 82 48.93 -106.61 23.93
CA PRO A 82 49.90 -107.50 24.58
C PRO A 82 49.53 -108.98 24.32
N ASP A 83 49.35 -109.36 23.05
CA ASP A 83 48.79 -110.64 22.66
C ASP A 83 49.79 -111.80 22.80
N ASN A 84 49.22 -112.93 23.18
CA ASN A 84 49.80 -114.25 23.10
C ASN A 84 51.10 -114.47 23.90
N VAL A 85 50.92 -114.62 25.21
CA VAL A 85 51.89 -115.23 26.14
C VAL A 85 52.19 -116.68 25.74
N LYS A 86 52.99 -116.87 24.68
CA LYS A 86 53.52 -118.17 24.28
C LYS A 86 54.46 -118.65 25.37
N PRO A 87 54.22 -119.82 26.00
CA PRO A 87 55.18 -120.41 26.92
C PRO A 87 56.38 -120.91 26.12
N LEU A 88 57.35 -120.01 25.88
CA LEU A 88 58.64 -120.39 25.30
C LEU A 88 59.21 -121.49 26.20
N GLN A 89 59.39 -122.69 25.62
CA GLN A 89 59.78 -123.85 26.38
C GLN A 89 61.08 -123.54 27.11
N VAL A 90 61.09 -123.73 28.44
CA VAL A 90 62.31 -123.69 29.24
C VAL A 90 63.22 -124.79 28.70
N SER A 91 64.14 -124.40 27.82
CA SER A 91 65.05 -125.25 27.05
C SER A 91 66.20 -125.73 27.94
N LYS A 92 65.80 -126.38 29.03
CA LYS A 92 66.57 -127.23 29.95
C LYS A 92 68.02 -126.78 30.11
N LEU A 93 68.23 -125.86 31.06
CA LEU A 93 69.50 -125.50 31.71
C LEU A 93 70.69 -126.35 31.24
N ARG A 94 71.20 -126.03 30.05
CA ARG A 94 72.58 -126.34 29.74
C ARG A 94 73.34 -125.25 30.45
N GLY A 95 74.04 -125.63 31.52
CA GLY A 95 75.08 -124.80 32.10
C GLY A 95 76.17 -124.61 31.06
N LEU A 96 75.92 -123.72 30.09
CA LEU A 96 76.98 -123.06 29.36
C LEU A 96 77.68 -122.22 30.40
N SER A 97 78.83 -122.72 30.87
CA SER A 97 79.87 -121.85 31.38
C SER A 97 80.30 -120.97 30.23
N LEU A 98 79.55 -119.87 30.02
CA LEU A 98 80.01 -118.74 29.22
C LEU A 98 81.42 -118.45 29.71
N THR A 99 82.36 -118.44 28.78
CA THR A 99 83.70 -117.95 29.05
C THR A 99 83.59 -116.52 29.54
N GLU A 100 84.52 -116.10 30.41
CA GLU A 100 84.47 -114.79 31.07
C GLU A 100 84.29 -113.66 30.03
N THR A 101 84.96 -113.82 28.88
CA THR A 101 84.84 -113.01 27.66
C THR A 101 83.44 -112.95 27.03
N GLU A 102 82.71 -114.07 26.88
CA GLU A 102 81.34 -114.05 26.31
C GLU A 102 80.35 -113.31 27.23
N LEU A 103 80.59 -113.39 28.54
CA LEU A 103 79.80 -112.70 29.56
C LEU A 103 80.15 -111.20 29.61
N GLU A 104 81.40 -110.84 29.32
CA GLU A 104 81.88 -109.47 29.17
C GLU A 104 81.41 -108.80 27.87
N GLU A 105 81.39 -109.52 26.74
CA GLU A 105 80.80 -109.06 25.48
C GLU A 105 79.29 -108.78 25.63
N LEU A 106 78.55 -109.67 26.30
CA LEU A 106 77.12 -109.49 26.53
C LEU A 106 76.84 -108.34 27.52
N ARG A 107 77.71 -108.11 28.51
CA ARG A 107 77.68 -106.88 29.33
C ARG A 107 77.93 -105.62 28.50
N ALA A 108 78.89 -105.65 27.58
CA ALA A 108 79.17 -104.50 26.70
C ALA A 108 77.98 -104.18 25.78
N GLN A 109 77.33 -105.19 25.21
CA GLN A 109 76.09 -105.02 24.42
C GLN A 109 74.95 -104.43 25.25
N VAL A 110 74.76 -104.88 26.49
CA VAL A 110 73.74 -104.30 27.39
C VAL A 110 74.07 -102.85 27.76
N LEU A 111 75.34 -102.51 28.01
CA LEU A 111 75.75 -101.12 28.27
C LEU A 111 75.57 -100.22 27.05
N GLN A 112 75.85 -100.72 25.84
CA GLN A 112 75.60 -100.00 24.59
C GLN A 112 74.09 -99.76 24.38
N LEU A 113 73.25 -100.79 24.55
CA LEU A 113 71.79 -100.64 24.44
C LEU A 113 71.21 -99.70 25.50
N VAL A 114 71.80 -99.63 26.70
CA VAL A 114 71.40 -98.62 27.71
C VAL A 114 71.79 -97.21 27.24
N ALA A 115 73.00 -97.01 26.70
CA ALA A 115 73.41 -95.71 26.16
C ALA A 115 72.56 -95.27 24.95
N GLU A 116 72.20 -96.19 24.04
CA GLU A 116 71.29 -95.92 22.91
C GLU A 116 69.85 -95.62 23.39
N LEU A 117 69.40 -96.23 24.49
CA LEU A 117 68.12 -95.90 25.14
C LEU A 117 68.16 -94.57 25.92
N GLU A 118 69.31 -94.17 26.45
CA GLU A 118 69.52 -92.86 27.06
C GLU A 118 69.57 -91.76 25.99
N GLU A 119 70.30 -91.96 24.88
CA GLU A 119 70.34 -91.04 23.72
C GLU A 119 68.95 -90.86 23.09
N THR A 120 68.22 -91.94 22.82
CA THR A 120 66.85 -91.84 22.28
C THR A 120 65.86 -91.18 23.25
N ARG A 121 66.09 -91.29 24.57
CA ARG A 121 65.30 -90.58 25.57
C ARG A 121 65.64 -89.08 25.65
N GLU A 122 66.91 -88.71 25.51
CA GLU A 122 67.33 -87.30 25.44
C GLU A 122 66.81 -86.64 24.15
N LEU A 123 66.80 -87.36 23.02
CA LEU A 123 66.18 -86.89 21.78
C LEU A 123 64.65 -86.76 21.88
N ALA A 124 63.97 -87.70 22.54
CA ALA A 124 62.53 -87.58 22.78
C ALA A 124 62.21 -86.34 23.64
N GLY A 125 62.99 -86.08 24.70
CA GLY A 125 62.84 -84.85 25.50
C GLY A 125 63.10 -83.57 24.71
N GLN A 126 64.10 -83.57 23.80
CA GLN A 126 64.33 -82.43 22.90
C GLN A 126 63.15 -82.19 21.95
N HIS A 127 62.51 -83.24 21.43
CA HIS A 127 61.32 -83.09 20.60
C HIS A 127 60.06 -82.69 21.39
N GLU A 128 59.96 -83.06 22.67
CA GLU A 128 58.93 -82.53 23.59
C GLU A 128 59.15 -81.02 23.82
N ASP A 129 60.39 -80.58 24.10
CA ASP A 129 60.74 -79.17 24.28
C ASP A 129 60.55 -78.35 22.97
N ASP A 130 61.02 -78.85 21.81
CA ASP A 130 60.83 -78.22 20.49
C ASP A 130 59.34 -78.01 20.16
N SER A 131 58.51 -79.02 20.47
CA SER A 131 57.06 -78.98 20.24
C SER A 131 56.37 -77.93 21.12
N LEU A 132 56.80 -77.80 22.38
CA LEU A 132 56.30 -76.78 23.30
C LEU A 132 56.72 -75.35 22.90
N GLU A 133 57.93 -75.16 22.36
CA GLU A 133 58.34 -73.86 21.80
C GLU A 133 57.49 -73.50 20.56
N LEU A 134 57.30 -74.45 19.63
CA LEU A 134 56.44 -74.26 18.46
C LEU A 134 54.98 -73.97 18.83
N GLN A 135 54.42 -74.68 19.83
CA GLN A 135 53.07 -74.40 20.34
C GLN A 135 52.98 -72.97 20.89
N GLY A 136 53.95 -72.55 21.71
CA GLY A 136 53.97 -71.18 22.27
C GLY A 136 54.03 -70.09 21.19
N LEU A 137 54.83 -70.29 20.14
CA LEU A 137 54.92 -69.37 19.00
C LEU A 137 53.60 -69.30 18.20
N LEU A 138 52.91 -70.44 18.01
CA LEU A 138 51.60 -70.50 17.35
C LEU A 138 50.49 -69.86 18.20
N GLU A 139 50.54 -69.98 19.53
CA GLU A 139 49.63 -69.29 20.45
C GLU A 139 49.85 -67.77 20.40
N ASP A 140 51.10 -67.29 20.42
CA ASP A 140 51.43 -65.87 20.26
C ASP A 140 50.98 -65.30 18.89
N GLU A 141 51.18 -66.04 17.79
CA GLU A 141 50.72 -65.61 16.46
C GLU A 141 49.17 -65.59 16.37
N ARG A 142 48.48 -66.59 16.94
CA ARG A 142 47.02 -66.60 17.06
C ARG A 142 46.51 -65.41 17.88
N LEU A 143 47.15 -65.08 19.00
CA LEU A 143 46.78 -63.91 19.83
C LEU A 143 47.04 -62.58 19.10
N ALA A 144 48.16 -62.45 18.38
CA ALA A 144 48.45 -61.27 17.57
C ALA A 144 47.44 -61.08 16.42
N SER A 145 47.09 -62.17 15.73
CA SER A 145 46.08 -62.19 14.66
C SER A 145 44.69 -61.83 15.18
N ALA A 146 44.27 -62.39 16.33
CA ALA A 146 43.00 -62.05 16.97
C ALA A 146 42.92 -60.57 17.39
N GLN A 147 44.00 -60.02 17.96
CA GLN A 147 44.09 -58.58 18.27
C GLN A 147 44.01 -57.73 16.99
N GLN A 148 44.68 -58.14 15.91
CA GLN A 148 44.62 -57.43 14.63
C GLN A 148 43.18 -57.41 14.07
N ALA A 149 42.50 -58.57 14.05
CA ALA A 149 41.10 -58.67 13.65
C ALA A 149 40.17 -57.79 14.50
N GLU A 150 40.39 -57.75 15.83
CA GLU A 150 39.62 -56.88 16.73
C GLU A 150 39.85 -55.39 16.43
N THR A 151 41.08 -54.97 16.11
CA THR A 151 41.36 -53.57 15.73
C THR A 151 40.70 -53.19 14.40
N PHE A 152 40.69 -54.08 13.40
CA PHE A 152 39.97 -53.84 12.15
C PHE A 152 38.45 -53.79 12.37
N THR A 153 37.88 -54.70 13.17
CA THR A 153 36.45 -54.67 13.53
C THR A 153 36.07 -53.36 14.21
N LYS A 154 36.88 -52.85 15.16
CA LYS A 154 36.69 -51.54 15.81
C LYS A 154 36.74 -50.37 14.82
N GLN A 155 37.67 -50.40 13.85
CA GLN A 155 37.76 -49.38 12.79
C GLN A 155 36.55 -49.42 11.86
N ILE A 156 36.10 -50.61 11.44
CA ILE A 156 34.92 -50.81 10.60
C ILE A 156 33.67 -50.30 11.33
N GLN A 157 33.47 -50.66 12.59
CA GLN A 157 32.35 -50.18 13.41
C GLN A 157 32.34 -48.65 13.57
N LYS A 158 33.52 -48.03 13.76
CA LYS A 158 33.65 -46.57 13.81
C LYS A 158 33.25 -45.91 12.49
N LEU A 159 33.77 -46.39 11.36
CA LEU A 159 33.44 -45.87 10.03
C LEU A 159 31.96 -46.10 9.68
N GLN A 160 31.38 -47.24 10.06
CA GLN A 160 29.95 -47.52 9.93
C GLN A 160 29.09 -46.63 10.84
N GLY A 161 29.63 -46.14 11.97
CA GLY A 161 29.00 -45.11 12.81
C GLY A 161 29.02 -43.75 12.13
N GLU A 162 30.19 -43.30 11.69
CA GLU A 162 30.39 -42.02 11.00
C GLU A 162 29.56 -41.92 9.72
N LEU A 163 29.47 -43.02 8.95
CA LEU A 163 28.60 -43.10 7.77
C LEU A 163 27.10 -43.08 8.09
N ARG A 164 26.67 -43.47 9.29
CA ARG A 164 25.26 -43.36 9.71
C ARG A 164 24.93 -41.94 10.17
N SER A 165 25.75 -41.36 11.04
CA SER A 165 25.56 -39.97 11.49
C SER A 165 25.59 -38.98 10.31
N LEU A 166 26.47 -39.17 9.32
CA LEU A 166 26.49 -38.33 8.12
C LEU A 166 25.24 -38.50 7.24
N ARG A 167 24.61 -39.68 7.20
CA ARG A 167 23.33 -39.88 6.49
C ARG A 167 22.17 -39.23 7.23
N GLU A 168 22.16 -39.31 8.55
CA GLU A 168 21.19 -38.64 9.42
C GLU A 168 21.31 -37.11 9.28
N GLU A 169 22.53 -36.56 9.30
CA GLU A 169 22.81 -35.13 9.07
C GLU A 169 22.35 -34.66 7.68
N ILE A 170 22.66 -35.42 6.61
CA ILE A 170 22.17 -35.12 5.25
C ILE A 170 20.64 -35.14 5.20
N SER A 171 20.00 -36.14 5.80
CA SER A 171 18.53 -36.25 5.83
C SER A 171 17.86 -35.09 6.58
N ILE A 172 18.50 -34.56 7.63
CA ILE A 172 18.03 -33.37 8.35
C ILE A 172 18.18 -32.13 7.48
N LEU A 173 19.36 -31.90 6.89
CA LEU A 173 19.62 -30.75 6.02
C LEU A 173 18.73 -30.73 4.77
N GLU A 174 18.42 -31.91 4.20
CA GLU A 174 17.48 -32.03 3.09
C GLU A 174 16.05 -31.67 3.52
N GLN A 175 15.63 -32.05 4.73
CA GLN A 175 14.33 -31.66 5.29
C GLN A 175 14.27 -30.16 5.62
N GLU A 176 15.30 -29.60 6.26
CA GLU A 176 15.37 -28.18 6.63
C GLU A 176 15.29 -27.29 5.39
N LYS A 177 16.11 -27.57 4.37
CA LYS A 177 16.04 -26.95 3.03
C LYS A 177 14.63 -27.03 2.44
N GLU A 178 13.98 -28.19 2.53
CA GLU A 178 12.65 -28.46 1.97
C GLU A 178 11.53 -27.77 2.76
N THR A 179 11.77 -27.34 4.01
CA THR A 179 10.91 -26.41 4.75
C THR A 179 11.22 -24.94 4.43
N GLU A 180 12.50 -24.51 4.43
CA GLU A 180 12.89 -23.14 4.10
C GLU A 180 12.42 -22.73 2.69
N LEU A 181 12.51 -23.64 1.71
CA LEU A 181 11.98 -23.39 0.36
C LEU A 181 10.47 -23.15 0.36
N LYS A 182 9.68 -23.89 1.13
CA LYS A 182 8.23 -23.69 1.23
C LYS A 182 7.87 -22.39 1.91
N ASP A 183 8.62 -21.99 2.92
CA ASP A 183 8.39 -20.73 3.63
C ASP A 183 8.74 -19.53 2.72
N ILE A 184 9.85 -19.62 1.98
CA ILE A 184 10.22 -18.62 0.95
C ILE A 184 9.19 -18.58 -0.20
N GLU A 185 8.66 -19.72 -0.66
CA GLU A 185 7.59 -19.78 -1.67
C GLU A 185 6.28 -19.14 -1.17
N GLN A 186 5.93 -19.32 0.11
CA GLN A 186 4.78 -18.67 0.73
C GLN A 186 4.99 -17.15 0.89
N GLU A 187 6.17 -16.71 1.37
CA GLU A 187 6.51 -15.28 1.44
C GLU A 187 6.50 -14.63 0.06
N LEU A 188 7.01 -15.31 -0.96
CA LEU A 188 6.99 -14.84 -2.35
C LEU A 188 5.57 -14.73 -2.91
N GLN A 189 4.67 -15.67 -2.58
CA GLN A 189 3.26 -15.57 -2.97
C GLN A 189 2.57 -14.41 -2.25
N MET A 190 2.74 -14.26 -0.93
CA MET A 190 2.18 -13.14 -0.17
C MET A 190 2.66 -11.78 -0.69
N ALA A 191 3.94 -11.66 -1.04
CA ALA A 191 4.49 -10.44 -1.64
C ALA A 191 3.94 -10.17 -3.06
N GLN A 192 3.66 -11.21 -3.85
CA GLN A 192 3.00 -11.05 -5.16
C GLN A 192 1.54 -10.57 -4.99
N ASP A 193 0.81 -11.13 -4.04
CA ASP A 193 -0.57 -10.74 -3.73
C ASP A 193 -0.66 -9.31 -3.16
N GLU A 194 0.28 -8.92 -2.28
CA GLU A 194 0.42 -7.54 -1.80
C GLU A 194 0.72 -6.57 -2.96
N ILE A 195 1.68 -6.90 -3.84
CA ILE A 195 1.98 -6.09 -5.02
C ILE A 195 0.77 -6.00 -5.96
N HIS A 196 -0.05 -7.05 -6.08
CA HIS A 196 -1.26 -7.00 -6.90
C HIS A 196 -2.33 -6.09 -6.30
N THR A 197 -2.60 -6.19 -5.00
CA THR A 197 -3.57 -5.33 -4.30
C THR A 197 -3.14 -3.87 -4.27
N LEU A 198 -1.85 -3.58 -4.08
CA LEU A 198 -1.30 -2.23 -4.16
C LEU A 198 -1.39 -1.63 -5.57
N ARG A 199 -1.22 -2.44 -6.62
CA ARG A 199 -1.46 -2.00 -8.01
C ARG A 199 -2.93 -1.70 -8.25
N GLN A 200 -3.83 -2.60 -7.84
CA GLN A 200 -5.27 -2.37 -8.01
C GLN A 200 -5.71 -1.09 -7.28
N ALA A 201 -5.28 -0.88 -6.03
CA ALA A 201 -5.59 0.35 -5.29
C ALA A 201 -5.04 1.63 -5.96
N ALA A 202 -3.89 1.54 -6.66
CA ALA A 202 -3.34 2.64 -7.43
C ALA A 202 -4.07 2.87 -8.77
N GLU A 203 -4.58 1.81 -9.40
CA GLU A 203 -5.41 1.87 -10.61
C GLU A 203 -6.80 2.45 -10.28
N ASP A 204 -7.45 1.97 -9.21
CA ASP A 204 -8.73 2.50 -8.71
C ASP A 204 -8.62 3.99 -8.35
N ALA A 205 -7.57 4.40 -7.61
CA ALA A 205 -7.31 5.80 -7.28
C ALA A 205 -6.98 6.67 -8.51
N ALA A 206 -6.32 6.11 -9.54
CA ALA A 206 -6.10 6.82 -10.81
C ALA A 206 -7.42 7.06 -11.55
N VAL A 207 -8.34 6.08 -11.55
CA VAL A 207 -9.68 6.22 -12.14
C VAL A 207 -10.52 7.26 -11.38
N GLU A 208 -10.46 7.31 -10.04
CA GLU A 208 -11.08 8.38 -9.25
C GLU A 208 -10.54 9.76 -9.64
N HIS A 209 -9.21 9.90 -9.75
CA HIS A 209 -8.57 11.17 -10.16
C HIS A 209 -8.89 11.57 -11.60
N GLU A 210 -9.00 10.63 -12.55
CA GLU A 210 -9.47 10.92 -13.92
C GLU A 210 -10.94 11.39 -13.91
N GLY A 211 -11.78 10.81 -13.05
CA GLY A 211 -13.15 11.27 -12.80
C GLY A 211 -13.23 12.70 -12.25
N ASP A 212 -12.45 13.01 -11.21
CA ASP A 212 -12.36 14.37 -10.65
C ASP A 212 -11.88 15.38 -11.70
N ILE A 213 -10.88 15.02 -12.51
CA ILE A 213 -10.38 15.85 -13.61
C ILE A 213 -11.46 16.10 -14.66
N ALA A 214 -12.28 15.09 -14.99
CA ALA A 214 -13.41 15.25 -15.92
C ALA A 214 -14.50 16.18 -15.34
N ASN A 215 -14.88 15.99 -14.08
CA ASN A 215 -15.85 16.83 -13.37
C ASN A 215 -15.39 18.30 -13.34
N LEU A 216 -14.12 18.56 -13.00
CA LEU A 216 -13.53 19.90 -12.98
C LEU A 216 -13.44 20.52 -14.39
N GLN A 217 -13.28 19.72 -15.44
CA GLN A 217 -13.33 20.21 -16.84
C GLN A 217 -14.75 20.58 -17.27
N GLU A 218 -15.77 19.82 -16.85
CA GLU A 218 -17.18 20.18 -17.06
C GLU A 218 -17.54 21.48 -16.33
N ASP A 219 -17.18 21.59 -15.05
CA ASP A 219 -17.38 22.79 -14.23
C ASP A 219 -16.73 24.03 -14.86
N LEU A 220 -15.46 23.92 -15.27
CA LEU A 220 -14.77 25.03 -15.95
C LEU A 220 -15.41 25.40 -17.30
N CYS A 221 -15.98 24.45 -18.03
CA CYS A 221 -16.73 24.74 -19.25
C CYS A 221 -18.08 25.42 -18.95
N ARG A 222 -18.82 24.95 -17.94
CA ARG A 222 -20.08 25.56 -17.49
C ARG A 222 -19.87 27.01 -17.05
N MET A 223 -18.91 27.26 -16.15
CA MET A 223 -18.58 28.62 -15.69
C MET A 223 -18.14 29.54 -16.83
N ARG A 224 -17.44 29.04 -17.85
CA ARG A 224 -17.13 29.82 -19.06
C ARG A 224 -18.38 30.19 -19.86
N THR A 225 -19.33 29.27 -20.03
CA THR A 225 -20.59 29.58 -20.73
C THR A 225 -21.46 30.57 -19.96
N GLU A 226 -21.47 30.50 -18.63
CA GLU A 226 -22.14 31.48 -17.76
C GLU A 226 -21.49 32.86 -17.89
N LEU A 227 -20.16 32.95 -17.81
CA LEU A 227 -19.42 34.19 -17.99
C LEU A 227 -19.70 34.85 -19.34
N SER A 228 -19.63 34.10 -20.46
CA SER A 228 -19.97 34.67 -21.77
C SER A 228 -21.46 35.00 -21.95
N GLY A 229 -22.35 34.35 -21.19
CA GLY A 229 -23.74 34.79 -21.03
C GLY A 229 -23.85 36.15 -20.35
N MET A 230 -23.07 36.38 -19.28
CA MET A 230 -23.01 37.66 -18.57
C MET A 230 -22.33 38.76 -19.40
N GLU A 231 -21.27 38.45 -20.15
CA GLU A 231 -20.60 39.38 -21.09
C GLU A 231 -21.61 39.87 -22.15
N ARG A 232 -22.36 38.94 -22.78
CA ARG A 232 -23.41 39.25 -23.75
C ARG A 232 -24.52 40.15 -23.16
N ILE A 233 -24.95 39.89 -21.92
CA ILE A 233 -25.93 40.74 -21.21
C ILE A 233 -25.34 42.12 -20.87
N HIS A 234 -24.05 42.20 -20.54
CA HIS A 234 -23.36 43.47 -20.32
C HIS A 234 -23.29 44.29 -21.61
N GLU A 235 -23.01 43.67 -22.76
CA GLU A 235 -23.04 44.32 -24.08
C GLU A 235 -24.44 44.86 -24.42
N GLU A 236 -25.50 44.10 -24.13
CA GLU A 236 -26.89 44.57 -24.29
C GLU A 236 -27.16 45.84 -23.46
N TYR A 237 -26.81 45.84 -22.16
CA TYR A 237 -26.97 47.03 -21.32
C TYR A 237 -26.07 48.21 -21.75
N GLN A 238 -24.85 47.97 -22.24
CA GLN A 238 -24.00 49.05 -22.78
C GLN A 238 -24.61 49.67 -24.04
N MET A 239 -25.19 48.85 -24.92
CA MET A 239 -25.92 49.33 -26.09
C MET A 239 -27.15 50.14 -25.69
N GLU A 240 -27.96 49.68 -24.73
CA GLU A 240 -29.10 50.41 -24.17
C GLU A 240 -28.66 51.75 -23.55
N ILE A 241 -27.65 51.75 -22.68
CA ILE A 241 -27.07 52.96 -22.08
C ILE A 241 -26.57 53.94 -23.15
N SER A 242 -25.96 53.44 -24.22
CA SER A 242 -25.51 54.29 -25.34
C SER A 242 -26.70 54.90 -26.11
N SER A 243 -27.76 54.12 -26.31
CA SER A 243 -29.00 54.54 -26.97
C SER A 243 -29.70 55.62 -26.15
N LEU A 244 -29.96 55.36 -24.86
CA LEU A 244 -30.57 56.31 -23.93
C LEU A 244 -29.74 57.60 -23.80
N ARG A 245 -28.41 57.52 -23.75
CA ARG A 245 -27.54 58.72 -23.79
C ARG A 245 -27.69 59.52 -25.08
N SER A 246 -27.84 58.84 -26.23
CA SER A 246 -28.09 59.51 -27.51
C SER A 246 -29.48 60.13 -27.57
N GLU A 247 -30.50 59.46 -27.02
CA GLU A 247 -31.88 59.95 -26.97
C GLU A 247 -32.00 61.16 -26.05
N ILE A 248 -31.44 61.08 -24.83
CA ILE A 248 -31.31 62.20 -23.89
C ILE A 248 -30.60 63.37 -24.56
N LYS A 249 -29.48 63.13 -25.28
CA LYS A 249 -28.79 64.18 -26.02
C LYS A 249 -29.70 64.81 -27.07
N MET A 250 -30.37 64.04 -27.93
CA MET A 250 -31.26 64.60 -28.97
C MET A 250 -32.44 65.38 -28.37
N LYS A 251 -32.95 64.97 -27.20
CA LYS A 251 -33.98 65.69 -26.45
C LYS A 251 -33.46 66.96 -25.74
N THR A 252 -32.16 67.00 -25.40
CA THR A 252 -31.51 68.10 -24.66
C THR A 252 -30.80 69.11 -25.58
N ASP A 253 -30.42 68.72 -26.80
CA ASP A 253 -29.72 69.60 -27.75
C ASP A 253 -30.63 70.79 -28.12
N PRO A 254 -30.29 72.02 -27.68
CA PRO A 254 -31.18 73.18 -27.79
C PRO A 254 -31.40 73.60 -29.24
N SER A 255 -30.53 73.18 -30.16
CA SER A 255 -30.64 73.47 -31.59
C SER A 255 -31.78 72.72 -32.31
N SER A 256 -32.32 71.63 -31.73
CA SER A 256 -33.31 70.78 -32.41
C SER A 256 -34.74 70.98 -31.87
N SER A 257 -34.96 70.82 -30.57
CA SER A 257 -36.27 71.08 -29.94
C SER A 257 -36.31 72.39 -29.16
N GLY A 258 -35.17 72.80 -28.57
CA GLY A 258 -35.10 74.06 -27.81
C GLY A 258 -35.40 75.29 -28.67
N SER A 259 -34.93 75.33 -29.92
CA SER A 259 -35.16 76.44 -30.86
C SER A 259 -36.65 76.69 -31.11
N THR A 260 -37.41 75.64 -31.43
CA THR A 260 -38.86 75.73 -31.67
C THR A 260 -39.61 76.07 -30.39
N VAL A 261 -39.38 75.32 -29.29
CA VAL A 261 -40.13 75.56 -28.04
C VAL A 261 -39.81 76.93 -27.43
N PHE A 262 -38.57 77.41 -27.52
CA PHE A 262 -38.20 78.76 -27.07
C PHE A 262 -38.78 79.84 -27.98
N SER A 263 -38.88 79.58 -29.29
CA SER A 263 -39.60 80.47 -30.22
C SER A 263 -41.08 80.54 -29.87
N ASP A 264 -41.76 79.40 -29.68
CA ASP A 264 -43.18 79.33 -29.38
C ASP A 264 -43.50 79.98 -28.02
N VAL A 265 -42.67 79.74 -27.00
CA VAL A 265 -42.78 80.42 -25.68
C VAL A 265 -42.53 81.93 -25.82
N SER A 266 -41.57 82.37 -26.64
CA SER A 266 -41.34 83.80 -26.89
C SER A 266 -42.51 84.46 -27.62
N MET A 267 -43.12 83.77 -28.61
CA MET A 267 -44.31 84.24 -29.33
C MET A 267 -45.50 84.36 -28.38
N LEU A 268 -45.79 83.33 -27.59
CA LEU A 268 -46.87 83.34 -26.59
C LEU A 268 -46.64 84.40 -25.50
N GLN A 269 -45.38 84.66 -25.13
CA GLN A 269 -45.03 85.74 -24.19
C GLN A 269 -45.26 87.14 -24.80
N GLU A 270 -45.04 87.31 -26.11
CA GLU A 270 -45.37 88.55 -26.81
C GLU A 270 -46.90 88.72 -26.95
N GLU A 271 -47.63 87.66 -27.33
CA GLU A 271 -49.10 87.68 -27.38
C GLU A 271 -49.74 88.01 -26.01
N LEU A 272 -49.21 87.44 -24.91
CA LEU A 272 -49.63 87.77 -23.55
C LEU A 272 -49.35 89.23 -23.18
N GLN A 273 -48.26 89.82 -23.68
CA GLN A 273 -47.97 91.23 -23.47
C GLN A 273 -48.92 92.12 -24.30
N GLN A 274 -49.15 91.80 -25.58
CA GLN A 274 -50.14 92.51 -26.41
C GLN A 274 -51.56 92.43 -25.83
N LEU A 275 -51.95 91.28 -25.27
CA LEU A 275 -53.21 91.11 -24.55
C LEU A 275 -53.26 91.97 -23.28
N ARG A 276 -52.17 92.02 -22.49
CA ARG A 276 -52.06 92.86 -21.30
C ARG A 276 -52.19 94.35 -21.65
N ASP A 277 -51.48 94.80 -22.70
CA ASP A 277 -51.50 96.19 -23.15
C ASP A 277 -52.90 96.58 -23.67
N ARG A 278 -53.55 95.70 -24.43
CA ARG A 278 -54.95 95.90 -24.86
C ARG A 278 -55.93 95.92 -23.69
N CYS A 279 -55.69 95.13 -22.64
CA CYS A 279 -56.48 95.20 -21.40
C CYS A 279 -56.22 96.50 -20.61
N SER A 280 -55.01 97.07 -20.64
CA SER A 280 -54.75 98.42 -20.07
C SER A 280 -55.54 99.46 -20.84
N LEU A 281 -55.41 99.51 -22.16
CA LEU A 281 -56.15 100.45 -23.02
C LEU A 281 -57.67 100.33 -22.85
N LEU A 282 -58.21 99.11 -22.78
CA LEU A 282 -59.64 98.89 -22.53
C LEU A 282 -60.06 99.31 -21.11
N THR A 283 -59.16 99.24 -20.13
CA THR A 283 -59.39 99.75 -18.77
C THR A 283 -59.36 101.28 -18.73
N GLU A 284 -58.48 101.91 -19.51
CA GLU A 284 -58.41 103.37 -19.68
C GLU A 284 -59.65 103.90 -20.42
N GLU A 285 -60.10 103.22 -21.49
CA GLU A 285 -61.37 103.50 -22.17
C GLU A 285 -62.56 103.32 -21.24
N TYR A 286 -62.59 102.24 -20.44
CA TYR A 286 -63.64 102.01 -19.44
C TYR A 286 -63.66 103.13 -18.37
N GLN A 287 -62.50 103.58 -17.89
CA GLN A 287 -62.43 104.72 -16.94
C GLN A 287 -62.88 106.02 -17.59
N ALA A 288 -62.50 106.30 -18.83
CA ALA A 288 -62.95 107.48 -19.57
C ALA A 288 -64.48 107.45 -19.81
N LEU A 289 -65.03 106.29 -20.17
CA LEU A 289 -66.46 106.06 -20.26
C LEU A 289 -67.14 106.21 -18.89
N GLN A 290 -66.55 105.72 -17.81
CA GLN A 290 -67.09 105.86 -16.45
C GLN A 290 -67.15 107.33 -16.02
N MET A 291 -66.14 108.14 -16.33
CA MET A 291 -66.13 109.60 -16.07
C MET A 291 -67.13 110.35 -16.97
N SER A 292 -67.28 109.96 -18.23
CA SER A 292 -68.31 110.52 -19.11
C SER A 292 -69.72 110.12 -18.65
N ASN A 293 -69.89 108.91 -18.12
CA ASN A 293 -71.17 108.39 -17.65
C ASN A 293 -71.53 108.98 -16.28
N SER A 294 -70.57 109.24 -15.38
CA SER A 294 -70.84 109.99 -14.15
C SER A 294 -71.29 111.43 -14.47
N SER A 295 -70.67 112.10 -15.45
CA SER A 295 -71.10 113.44 -15.88
C SER A 295 -72.47 113.42 -16.59
N LEU A 296 -72.81 112.34 -17.30
CA LEU A 296 -74.16 112.14 -17.84
C LEU A 296 -75.17 111.77 -16.74
N CYS A 297 -74.76 111.06 -15.69
CA CYS A 297 -75.58 110.81 -14.51
C CYS A 297 -75.83 112.08 -13.71
N GLU A 298 -74.87 112.99 -13.56
CA GLU A 298 -75.09 114.33 -12.98
C GLU A 298 -76.11 115.14 -13.80
N GLN A 299 -76.02 115.10 -15.13
CA GLN A 299 -77.00 115.73 -16.03
C GLN A 299 -78.36 115.03 -15.99
N LEU A 300 -78.40 113.71 -15.81
CA LEU A 300 -79.64 112.95 -15.62
C LEU A 300 -80.25 113.24 -14.24
N GLU A 301 -79.46 113.37 -13.18
CA GLU A 301 -79.90 113.76 -11.83
C GLU A 301 -80.42 115.21 -11.82
N GLU A 302 -79.83 116.12 -12.61
CA GLU A 302 -80.41 117.44 -12.85
C GLU A 302 -81.76 117.34 -13.60
N MET A 303 -81.84 116.53 -14.65
CA MET A 303 -83.07 116.28 -15.42
C MET A 303 -84.11 115.39 -14.70
N GLU A 304 -83.73 114.73 -13.62
CA GLU A 304 -84.57 113.97 -12.70
C GLU A 304 -84.98 114.81 -11.51
N SER A 305 -84.18 115.76 -11.03
CA SER A 305 -84.65 116.83 -10.11
C SER A 305 -85.80 117.64 -10.71
N GLN A 306 -85.88 117.69 -12.05
CA GLN A 306 -86.99 118.26 -12.81
C GLN A 306 -88.17 117.29 -13.05
N ARG A 307 -88.00 115.97 -12.82
CA ARG A 307 -89.03 114.92 -13.06
C ARG A 307 -89.54 114.22 -11.80
N TYR A 308 -88.77 114.17 -10.71
CA TYR A 308 -89.17 113.77 -9.34
C TYR A 308 -90.12 114.80 -8.66
N ARG A 309 -91.00 115.41 -9.46
CA ARG A 309 -92.30 115.95 -9.02
C ARG A 309 -93.47 115.04 -9.43
N LYS A 310 -93.20 113.85 -9.97
CA LYS A 310 -94.20 112.83 -10.31
C LYS A 310 -93.71 111.40 -10.01
N ASP A 311 -94.21 110.88 -8.90
CA ASP A 311 -94.56 109.48 -8.60
C ASP A 311 -93.54 108.36 -8.93
N GLU A 312 -92.89 107.85 -7.88
CA GLU A 312 -92.23 106.54 -7.86
C GLU A 312 -93.25 105.39 -7.66
N GLN A 313 -93.04 104.22 -8.29
CA GLN A 313 -93.08 102.93 -7.54
C GLN A 313 -92.52 101.70 -8.30
N LYS A 314 -91.39 101.18 -7.81
CA LYS A 314 -90.99 99.76 -7.60
C LYS A 314 -90.91 98.76 -8.77
N GLU A 315 -89.77 98.05 -8.79
CA GLU A 315 -89.53 96.77 -9.50
C GLU A 315 -89.29 95.59 -8.51
N THR A 316 -89.06 94.36 -9.01
CA THR A 316 -88.94 93.12 -8.20
C THR A 316 -88.09 91.99 -8.82
N CYS A 317 -87.38 91.24 -7.94
CA CYS A 317 -87.15 89.77 -7.97
C CYS A 317 -85.94 89.14 -8.72
N SER A 318 -85.53 87.94 -8.21
CA SER A 318 -84.89 86.78 -8.90
C SER A 318 -83.38 86.81 -9.23
N SER A 319 -82.61 85.70 -9.39
CA SER A 319 -82.55 84.32 -8.81
C SER A 319 -81.38 83.49 -9.49
N PHE A 320 -81.15 82.21 -9.12
CA PHE A 320 -80.26 81.17 -9.74
C PHE A 320 -78.72 81.40 -9.69
N SER A 321 -77.80 80.42 -9.85
CA SER A 321 -77.70 78.96 -9.50
C SER A 321 -76.26 78.47 -9.81
N GLN A 322 -75.57 77.69 -8.95
CA GLN A 322 -75.52 76.21 -8.84
C GLN A 322 -74.80 75.42 -9.98
N SER A 323 -73.61 74.88 -9.66
CA SER A 323 -72.93 73.70 -10.25
C SER A 323 -71.85 73.20 -9.24
N CYS A 324 -71.37 71.95 -9.08
CA CYS A 324 -71.63 70.58 -9.62
C CYS A 324 -71.03 70.22 -11.00
N VAL A 325 -70.18 69.19 -11.21
CA VAL A 325 -69.40 68.23 -10.36
C VAL A 325 -68.13 67.81 -11.18
N ASP A 326 -67.19 67.02 -10.64
CA ASP A 326 -66.77 65.70 -11.20
C ASP A 326 -65.43 65.20 -10.58
N GLU A 327 -65.41 63.96 -10.06
CA GLU A 327 -64.23 63.17 -9.67
C GLU A 327 -64.53 61.67 -9.89
N ASP A 328 -63.68 60.94 -10.62
CA ASP A 328 -63.81 59.46 -10.79
C ASP A 328 -62.46 58.75 -11.08
N GLU A 329 -61.49 59.40 -11.73
CA GLU A 329 -60.23 58.75 -12.18
C GLU A 329 -59.32 58.22 -11.04
N GLU A 330 -59.26 58.89 -9.88
CA GLU A 330 -58.38 58.44 -8.77
C GLU A 330 -58.82 57.08 -8.18
N SER A 331 -60.11 56.73 -8.30
CA SER A 331 -60.71 55.52 -7.73
C SER A 331 -60.24 54.23 -8.39
N GLU A 332 -59.82 54.26 -9.66
CA GLU A 332 -59.36 53.06 -10.38
C GLU A 332 -57.88 52.77 -10.12
N SER A 333 -57.05 53.82 -10.10
CA SER A 333 -55.60 53.73 -9.79
C SER A 333 -55.34 53.07 -8.43
N LEU A 334 -56.08 53.51 -7.39
CA LEU A 334 -55.97 52.94 -6.04
C LEU A 334 -56.35 51.46 -5.95
N ARG A 335 -57.29 50.98 -6.77
CA ARG A 335 -57.68 49.55 -6.82
C ARG A 335 -56.60 48.70 -7.47
N GLN A 336 -56.01 49.19 -8.57
CA GLN A 336 -54.96 48.47 -9.27
C GLN A 336 -53.67 48.38 -8.43
N GLN A 337 -53.37 49.42 -7.64
CA GLN A 337 -52.26 49.42 -6.71
C GLN A 337 -52.46 48.44 -5.52
N LEU A 338 -53.70 48.29 -5.02
CA LEU A 338 -54.04 47.29 -4.01
C LEU A 338 -53.84 45.86 -4.52
N GLN A 339 -54.34 45.54 -5.73
CA GLN A 339 -54.23 44.19 -6.28
C GLN A 339 -52.76 43.74 -6.45
N CYS A 340 -51.89 44.62 -6.94
CA CYS A 340 -50.45 44.35 -7.04
C CYS A 340 -49.77 44.11 -5.68
N ALA A 341 -50.32 44.63 -4.58
CA ALA A 341 -49.82 44.37 -3.23
C ALA A 341 -50.34 43.03 -2.67
N GLU A 342 -51.59 42.65 -2.98
CA GLU A 342 -52.16 41.35 -2.60
C GLU A 342 -51.40 40.18 -3.26
N ASP A 343 -51.05 40.29 -4.54
CA ASP A 343 -50.25 39.28 -5.26
C ASP A 343 -48.84 39.13 -4.64
N GLN A 344 -48.18 40.23 -4.25
CA GLN A 344 -46.87 40.18 -3.57
C GLN A 344 -46.93 39.54 -2.18
N ILE A 345 -48.04 39.74 -1.44
CA ILE A 345 -48.24 39.08 -0.14
C ILE A 345 -48.38 37.57 -0.33
N GLN A 346 -49.18 37.11 -1.31
CA GLN A 346 -49.31 35.68 -1.61
C GLN A 346 -47.97 35.06 -2.06
N GLU A 347 -47.17 35.78 -2.86
CA GLU A 347 -45.84 35.31 -3.24
C GLU A 347 -44.92 35.18 -2.02
N MET A 348 -44.93 36.14 -1.09
CA MET A 348 -44.18 36.06 0.16
C MET A 348 -44.65 34.93 1.08
N GLU A 349 -45.96 34.73 1.23
CA GLU A 349 -46.51 33.59 1.99
C GLU A 349 -46.05 32.25 1.39
N SER A 350 -46.02 32.12 0.05
CA SER A 350 -45.51 30.90 -0.59
C SER A 350 -44.03 30.64 -0.26
N LYS A 351 -43.19 31.69 -0.30
CA LYS A 351 -41.76 31.61 0.04
C LYS A 351 -41.53 31.28 1.52
N CYS A 352 -42.31 31.87 2.42
CA CYS A 352 -42.27 31.56 3.84
C CYS A 352 -42.65 30.10 4.14
N ASN A 353 -43.62 29.54 3.42
CA ASN A 353 -44.00 28.12 3.54
C ASN A 353 -42.88 27.18 3.05
N VAL A 354 -42.23 27.49 1.93
CA VAL A 354 -41.07 26.72 1.41
C VAL A 354 -39.92 26.74 2.42
N LEU A 355 -39.51 27.93 2.88
CA LEU A 355 -38.45 28.08 3.88
C LEU A 355 -38.77 27.35 5.20
N TYR A 356 -40.04 27.29 5.59
CA TYR A 356 -40.48 26.52 6.77
C TYR A 356 -40.31 25.01 6.55
N THR A 357 -40.61 24.49 5.36
CA THR A 357 -40.37 23.07 5.03
C THR A 357 -38.87 22.74 4.97
N GLU A 358 -38.06 23.59 4.32
CA GLU A 358 -36.60 23.42 4.25
C GLU A 358 -35.95 23.42 5.64
N LEU A 359 -36.38 24.33 6.53
CA LEU A 359 -35.90 24.39 7.91
C LEU A 359 -36.29 23.13 8.70
N GLN A 360 -37.49 22.58 8.47
CA GLN A 360 -37.92 21.33 9.10
C GLN A 360 -37.10 20.13 8.60
N ASP A 361 -36.74 20.08 7.32
CA ASP A 361 -35.91 19.01 6.76
C ASP A 361 -34.43 19.13 7.19
N LEU A 362 -33.88 20.34 7.25
CA LEU A 362 -32.58 20.60 7.87
C LEU A 362 -32.54 20.15 9.34
N GLN A 363 -33.62 20.35 10.10
CA GLN A 363 -33.71 19.84 11.48
C GLN A 363 -33.72 18.31 11.54
N LYS A 364 -34.38 17.61 10.61
CA LYS A 364 -34.35 16.14 10.51
C LYS A 364 -32.93 15.64 10.23
N VAL A 365 -32.23 16.26 9.27
CA VAL A 365 -30.85 15.92 8.91
C VAL A 365 -29.88 16.20 10.07
N HIS A 366 -30.05 17.30 10.80
CA HIS A 366 -29.26 17.60 12.00
C HIS A 366 -29.40 16.49 13.05
N HIS A 367 -30.62 16.08 13.39
CA HIS A 367 -30.84 15.02 14.39
C HIS A 367 -30.35 13.63 13.91
N ALA A 368 -30.38 13.35 12.61
CA ALA A 368 -29.77 12.15 12.04
C ALA A 368 -28.24 12.16 12.21
N SER A 369 -27.59 13.27 11.82
CA SER A 369 -26.15 13.48 11.96
C SER A 369 -25.67 13.42 13.41
N GLU A 370 -26.40 14.05 14.34
CA GLU A 370 -26.17 13.89 15.79
C GLU A 370 -26.21 12.41 16.23
N GLY A 371 -27.14 11.62 15.68
CA GLY A 371 -27.29 10.20 15.97
C GLY A 371 -26.16 9.34 15.39
N GLU A 372 -25.54 9.77 14.30
CA GLU A 372 -24.36 9.13 13.69
C GLU A 372 -23.08 9.51 14.42
N GLN A 373 -22.88 10.78 14.76
CA GLN A 373 -21.79 11.23 15.62
C GLN A 373 -21.79 10.49 16.97
N LYS A 374 -22.98 10.26 17.58
CA LYS A 374 -23.15 9.49 18.83
C LYS A 374 -22.97 7.98 18.65
N ARG A 375 -22.94 7.45 17.43
CA ARG A 375 -22.56 6.06 17.10
C ARG A 375 -21.04 5.98 16.91
N LEU A 376 -20.48 6.77 16.00
CA LEU A 376 -19.04 6.85 15.74
C LEU A 376 -18.22 7.14 17.02
N GLN A 377 -18.73 7.96 17.94
CA GLN A 377 -18.06 8.20 19.23
C GLN A 377 -18.04 6.98 20.17
N LYS A 378 -18.98 6.04 20.04
CA LYS A 378 -18.94 4.75 20.75
C LYS A 378 -17.97 3.80 20.07
N ASP A 379 -18.01 3.74 18.75
CA ASP A 379 -17.17 2.84 17.95
C ASP A 379 -15.69 3.21 18.11
N LEU A 380 -15.35 4.51 18.10
CA LEU A 380 -14.01 5.01 18.42
C LEU A 380 -13.55 4.64 19.84
N LYS A 381 -14.45 4.65 20.84
CA LYS A 381 -14.12 4.20 22.21
C LYS A 381 -13.89 2.70 22.26
N PHE A 382 -14.72 1.91 21.59
CA PHE A 382 -14.55 0.47 21.47
C PHE A 382 -13.21 0.11 20.81
N PHE A 383 -12.84 0.76 19.70
CA PHE A 383 -11.51 0.58 19.10
C PHE A 383 -10.37 1.06 20.00
N GLN A 384 -10.56 2.13 20.78
CA GLN A 384 -9.56 2.59 21.75
C GLN A 384 -9.36 1.59 22.91
N GLU A 385 -10.44 0.99 23.42
CA GLU A 385 -10.42 -0.07 24.44
C GLU A 385 -9.78 -1.35 23.88
N GLU A 386 -10.09 -1.72 22.64
CA GLU A 386 -9.53 -2.90 21.97
C GLU A 386 -8.02 -2.72 21.64
N LEU A 387 -7.59 -1.54 21.21
CA LEU A 387 -6.18 -1.20 21.05
C LEU A 387 -5.42 -1.24 22.39
N GLN A 388 -6.04 -0.80 23.49
CA GLN A 388 -5.46 -0.97 24.83
C GLN A 388 -5.40 -2.45 25.22
N ARG A 389 -6.41 -3.26 24.88
CA ARG A 389 -6.42 -4.71 25.12
C ARG A 389 -5.28 -5.40 24.38
N LEU A 390 -5.12 -5.13 23.08
CA LEU A 390 -4.03 -5.65 22.25
C LEU A 390 -2.66 -5.22 22.77
N LYS A 391 -2.48 -3.95 23.13
CA LYS A 391 -1.23 -3.45 23.73
C LYS A 391 -0.91 -4.13 25.06
N ASN A 392 -1.90 -4.29 25.94
CA ASN A 392 -1.73 -4.99 27.22
C ASN A 392 -1.38 -6.48 27.00
N CYS A 393 -1.94 -7.13 25.97
CA CYS A 393 -1.54 -8.48 25.55
C CYS A 393 -0.09 -8.52 25.03
N GLN A 394 0.32 -7.56 24.21
CA GLN A 394 1.70 -7.44 23.73
C GLN A 394 2.69 -7.24 24.88
N ASP A 395 2.42 -6.30 25.80
CA ASP A 395 3.21 -6.08 27.02
C ASP A 395 3.26 -7.34 27.91
N ALA A 396 2.21 -8.15 27.94
CA ALA A 396 2.15 -9.41 28.69
C ALA A 396 2.87 -10.58 27.99
N ILE A 397 3.06 -10.53 26.67
CA ILE A 397 3.90 -11.46 25.90
C ILE A 397 5.37 -11.11 26.12
N VAL A 398 5.74 -9.82 25.97
CA VAL A 398 7.12 -9.33 26.22
C VAL A 398 7.56 -9.63 27.65
N LYS A 399 6.70 -9.43 28.66
CA LYS A 399 6.98 -9.77 30.06
C LYS A 399 7.03 -11.27 30.38
N LYS A 400 6.76 -12.16 29.41
CA LYS A 400 6.91 -13.62 29.54
C LYS A 400 8.18 -14.16 28.88
N GLN A 401 8.91 -13.36 28.12
CA GLN A 401 10.27 -13.73 27.74
C GLN A 401 11.19 -13.64 28.97
N PRO A 402 12.20 -14.53 29.10
CA PRO A 402 13.27 -14.35 30.09
C PRO A 402 14.05 -13.06 29.82
N PRO A 403 14.75 -12.50 30.82
CA PRO A 403 15.60 -11.33 30.59
C PRO A 403 16.67 -11.65 29.55
N PRO A 404 17.01 -10.70 28.65
CA PRO A 404 18.16 -10.88 27.76
C PRO A 404 19.45 -10.92 28.57
N ASP A 405 20.32 -11.89 28.27
CA ASP A 405 21.69 -11.88 28.77
C ASP A 405 22.44 -10.63 28.27
N PRO A 406 23.43 -10.12 29.02
CA PRO A 406 24.22 -8.98 28.60
C PRO A 406 25.09 -9.33 27.40
N ASP A 407 24.80 -8.73 26.24
CA ASP A 407 25.51 -8.98 24.97
C ASP A 407 27.04 -8.95 25.13
N PRO A 408 27.77 -9.98 24.67
CA PRO A 408 29.21 -9.87 24.47
C PRO A 408 29.50 -8.79 23.41
N PRO A 409 30.67 -8.11 23.45
CA PRO A 409 30.96 -6.98 22.58
C PRO A 409 30.88 -7.38 21.10
N LEU A 410 29.86 -6.86 20.41
CA LEU A 410 29.52 -7.19 19.02
C LEU A 410 30.57 -6.70 18.02
N PHE A 411 31.67 -7.47 17.90
CA PHE A 411 32.49 -7.53 16.70
C PHE A 411 31.67 -8.16 15.56
N SER A 412 30.74 -7.38 15.02
CA SER A 412 29.85 -7.79 13.94
C SER A 412 30.67 -8.20 12.71
N LEU A 413 30.75 -9.51 12.44
CA LEU A 413 31.44 -10.09 11.28
C LEU A 413 31.15 -9.35 9.96
N PRO A 414 29.90 -8.92 9.64
CA PRO A 414 29.62 -8.16 8.43
C PRO A 414 30.42 -6.86 8.27
N ARG A 415 30.73 -6.15 9.37
CA ARG A 415 31.55 -4.92 9.32
C ARG A 415 33.03 -5.23 9.10
N VAL A 416 33.54 -6.31 9.67
CA VAL A 416 34.93 -6.77 9.41
C VAL A 416 35.05 -7.22 7.96
N GLY A 417 34.08 -7.98 7.45
CA GLY A 417 33.99 -8.37 6.04
C GLY A 417 33.96 -7.17 5.10
N LEU A 418 33.13 -6.17 5.37
CA LEU A 418 33.09 -4.91 4.59
C LEU A 418 34.45 -4.20 4.54
N VAL A 419 35.17 -4.09 5.67
CA VAL A 419 36.50 -3.47 5.70
C VAL A 419 37.52 -4.27 4.89
N VAL A 420 37.49 -5.62 4.95
CA VAL A 420 38.37 -6.48 4.14
C VAL A 420 38.05 -6.36 2.64
N ILE A 421 36.76 -6.35 2.26
CA ILE A 421 36.33 -6.19 0.87
C ILE A 421 36.77 -4.82 0.32
N LEU A 422 36.60 -3.74 1.09
CA LEU A 422 37.06 -2.40 0.71
C LEU A 422 38.58 -2.33 0.56
N ALA A 423 39.35 -2.98 1.44
CA ALA A 423 40.80 -3.04 1.34
C ALA A 423 41.27 -3.82 0.10
N LEU A 424 40.64 -4.97 -0.20
CA LEU A 424 40.96 -5.77 -1.39
C LEU A 424 40.62 -5.02 -2.69
N LEU A 425 39.47 -4.34 -2.74
CA LEU A 425 39.11 -3.47 -3.86
C LEU A 425 40.10 -2.32 -4.05
N TRP A 426 40.57 -1.69 -2.96
CA TRP A 426 41.57 -0.62 -3.02
C TRP A 426 42.93 -1.12 -3.52
N CYS A 427 43.41 -2.27 -3.04
CA CYS A 427 44.63 -2.90 -3.52
C CYS A 427 44.53 -3.27 -5.00
N TRP A 428 43.43 -3.88 -5.43
CA TRP A 428 43.21 -4.21 -6.84
C TRP A 428 43.18 -2.97 -7.73
N TRP A 429 42.48 -1.91 -7.31
CA TRP A 429 42.41 -0.66 -8.06
C TRP A 429 43.78 0.00 -8.20
N ALA A 430 44.57 0.01 -7.11
CA ALA A 430 45.94 0.52 -7.10
C ALA A 430 46.84 -0.25 -8.09
N GLU A 431 46.82 -1.58 -8.05
CA GLU A 431 47.57 -2.47 -8.97
C GLU A 431 47.21 -2.22 -10.44
N THR A 432 45.93 -1.92 -10.74
CA THR A 432 45.47 -1.57 -12.10
C THR A 432 45.71 -0.12 -12.52
N SER A 433 46.26 0.72 -11.64
CA SER A 433 46.46 2.17 -11.86
C SER A 433 47.93 2.59 -12.04
N SER A 434 48.86 1.63 -12.01
CA SER A 434 50.30 1.83 -12.20
C SER A 434 50.84 1.19 -13.49
#